data_AF-A0A3M6KGF6-F1
#
_entry.id   AF-A0A3M6KGF6-F1
#
_cell.length_a   1.000
_cell.length_b   1.000
_cell.length_c   1.000
_cell.angle_alpha   90.00
_cell.angle_beta   90.00
_cell.angle_gamma   90.00
#
_symmetry.space_group_name_H-M   'P 1'
#
loop_
_entity.id
_entity.type
_entity.pdbx_description
1 polymer ?
#
loop_
_entity_poly.entity_id
_entity_poly.type
_entity_poly.pdbx_seq_one_letter_code
_entity_poly.pdbx_strand_id
1 'polypeptide(L)'
;MFPRSLIFAIVLGVVAGPIFGIFLYEYGVEEQLVYVNGTSLSIVTEKINFKLGEPISIKIVNSGTDELKFPDASYGLVIKQLDSIPIFSPASAQVISKLDSHDEVSFVWDQMKNNGEHILEGTYKITSKAITLDGSIIEKIVIIHVFK
;
A
#
# COMPACT_ATOMS: atom_id res chain seq x y z
N MET A 1 -29.01 -9.25 -44.61
CA MET A 1 -29.07 -7.88 -44.07
C MET A 1 -29.24 -7.96 -42.58
N PHE A 2 -28.33 -7.38 -41.79
CA PHE A 2 -28.52 -7.32 -40.34
C PHE A 2 -29.61 -6.30 -39.99
N PRO A 3 -30.46 -6.57 -38.99
CA PRO A 3 -31.47 -5.61 -38.52
C PRO A 3 -30.77 -4.32 -38.08
N ARG A 4 -31.34 -3.16 -38.43
CA ARG A 4 -30.75 -1.85 -38.10
C ARG A 4 -30.52 -1.70 -36.60
N SER A 5 -31.44 -2.19 -35.78
CA SER A 5 -31.33 -2.21 -34.31
C SER A 5 -30.13 -3.03 -33.82
N LEU A 6 -29.83 -4.15 -34.45
CA LEU A 6 -28.69 -4.98 -34.10
C LEU A 6 -27.37 -4.27 -34.40
N ILE A 7 -27.29 -3.58 -35.54
CA ILE A 7 -26.12 -2.78 -35.91
C ILE A 7 -25.91 -1.67 -34.87
N PHE A 8 -26.97 -0.96 -34.46
CA PHE A 8 -26.88 0.05 -33.41
C PHE A 8 -26.42 -0.51 -32.06
N ALA A 9 -26.96 -1.65 -31.64
CA ALA A 9 -26.58 -2.29 -30.38
C ALA A 9 -25.10 -2.72 -30.39
N ILE A 10 -24.62 -3.28 -31.49
CA ILE A 10 -23.21 -3.69 -31.64
C ILE A 10 -22.28 -2.47 -31.59
N VAL A 11 -22.59 -1.41 -32.34
CA VAL A 11 -21.77 -0.19 -32.35
C VAL A 11 -21.73 0.45 -30.96
N LEU A 12 -22.88 0.52 -30.27
CA LEU A 12 -22.94 1.01 -28.90
C LEU A 12 -22.10 0.16 -27.94
N GLY A 13 -22.19 -1.16 -28.02
CA GLY A 13 -21.39 -2.07 -27.19
C GLY A 13 -19.88 -1.97 -27.44
N VAL A 14 -19.48 -1.90 -28.72
CA VAL A 14 -18.07 -1.77 -29.13
C VAL A 14 -17.46 -0.44 -28.67
N VAL A 15 -18.24 0.64 -28.56
CA VAL A 15 -17.77 1.92 -28.05
C VAL A 15 -17.82 1.98 -26.52
N ALA A 16 -18.89 1.50 -25.90
CA ALA A 16 -19.07 1.56 -24.45
C ALA A 16 -18.11 0.62 -23.69
N GLY A 17 -17.83 -0.57 -24.22
CA GLY A 17 -16.95 -1.56 -23.59
C GLY A 17 -15.54 -1.03 -23.29
N PRO A 18 -14.82 -0.48 -24.29
CA PRO A 18 -13.50 0.10 -24.07
C PRO A 18 -13.51 1.29 -23.11
N ILE A 19 -14.49 2.19 -23.23
CA ILE A 19 -14.60 3.37 -22.33
C ILE A 19 -14.77 2.91 -20.88
N PHE A 20 -15.68 1.95 -20.65
CA PHE A 20 -15.92 1.39 -19.33
C PHE A 20 -14.71 0.61 -18.81
N GLY A 21 -14.00 -0.11 -19.70
CA GLY A 21 -12.76 -0.82 -19.37
C GLY A 21 -11.64 0.12 -18.92
N ILE A 22 -11.42 1.24 -19.60
CA ILE A 22 -10.43 2.26 -19.20
C ILE A 22 -10.81 2.87 -17.85
N PHE A 23 -12.07 3.23 -17.66
CA PHE A 23 -12.56 3.79 -16.40
C PHE A 23 -12.33 2.84 -15.21
N LEU A 24 -12.58 1.53 -15.40
CA LEU A 24 -12.31 0.52 -14.37
C LEU A 24 -10.81 0.33 -14.12
N TYR A 25 -9.98 0.43 -15.16
CA TYR A 25 -8.53 0.32 -15.02
C TYR A 25 -7.95 1.47 -14.19
N GLU A 26 -8.34 2.72 -14.49
CA GLU A 26 -7.89 3.90 -13.74
C GLU A 26 -8.33 3.85 -12.26
N TYR A 27 -9.57 3.42 -11.99
CA TYR A 27 -10.05 3.28 -10.61
C TYR A 27 -9.32 2.18 -9.81
N GLY A 28 -8.77 1.16 -10.50
CA GLY A 28 -8.01 0.08 -9.87
C GLY A 28 -6.58 0.46 -9.49
N VAL A 29 -6.06 1.59 -9.98
CA VAL A 29 -4.72 2.07 -9.66
C VAL A 29 -4.82 3.05 -8.48
N GLU A 30 -4.70 2.54 -7.26
CA GLU A 30 -4.47 3.42 -6.11
C GLU A 30 -3.05 3.98 -6.18
N GLU A 31 -2.91 5.30 -6.38
CA GLU A 31 -1.62 5.98 -6.28
C GLU A 31 -1.09 5.87 -4.84
N GLN A 32 -0.17 4.94 -4.63
CA GLN A 32 0.43 4.68 -3.31
C GLN A 32 1.36 5.81 -2.85
N LEU A 33 1.87 6.61 -3.80
CA LEU A 33 2.83 7.68 -3.57
C LEU A 33 2.40 8.97 -4.28
N VAL A 34 2.08 9.99 -3.47
CA VAL A 34 1.75 11.33 -3.95
C VAL A 34 2.55 12.31 -3.11
N TYR A 35 3.39 13.12 -3.75
CA TYR A 35 4.18 14.13 -3.09
C TYR A 35 3.35 15.40 -2.85
N VAL A 36 3.41 15.92 -1.63
CA VAL A 36 2.68 17.12 -1.22
C VAL A 36 3.55 18.05 -0.39
N ASN A 37 3.23 19.33 -0.38
CA ASN A 37 3.88 20.28 0.53
C ASN A 37 3.38 20.08 1.97
N GLY A 38 4.29 20.12 2.93
CA GLY A 38 4.02 19.91 4.35
C GLY A 38 4.26 18.47 4.80
N THR A 39 3.52 18.02 5.79
CA THR A 39 3.66 16.70 6.40
C THR A 39 2.91 15.62 5.61
N SER A 40 3.60 14.58 5.15
CA SER A 40 2.97 13.45 4.46
C SER A 40 3.79 12.15 4.53
N LEU A 41 3.09 11.03 4.65
CA LEU A 41 3.66 9.69 4.74
C LEU A 41 2.99 8.77 3.72
N SER A 42 3.82 8.06 2.95
CA SER A 42 3.39 7.09 1.95
C SER A 42 3.98 5.71 2.25
N ILE A 43 3.23 4.67 1.92
CA ILE A 43 3.68 3.27 1.93
C ILE A 43 3.53 2.78 0.50
N VAL A 44 4.61 2.26 -0.07
CA VAL A 44 4.65 1.78 -1.45
C VAL A 44 5.04 0.31 -1.45
N THR A 45 4.31 -0.48 -2.21
CA THR A 45 4.61 -1.89 -2.48
C THR A 45 4.75 -2.09 -3.99
N GLU A 46 5.33 -3.21 -4.42
CA GLU A 46 5.49 -3.48 -5.86
C GLU A 46 4.13 -3.66 -6.56
N LYS A 47 3.14 -4.13 -5.80
CA LYS A 47 1.77 -4.40 -6.20
C LYS A 47 0.88 -4.55 -4.95
N ILE A 48 -0.42 -4.71 -5.14
CA ILE A 48 -1.38 -4.97 -4.05
C ILE A 48 -1.82 -6.44 -3.97
N ASN A 49 -1.49 -7.26 -4.96
CA ASN A 49 -1.90 -8.67 -5.04
C ASN A 49 -0.66 -9.57 -5.10
N PHE A 50 -0.51 -10.44 -4.11
CA PHE A 50 0.65 -11.31 -3.93
C PHE A 50 0.25 -12.78 -3.88
N LYS A 51 1.17 -13.66 -4.28
CA LYS A 51 1.02 -15.11 -4.07
C LYS A 51 1.49 -15.50 -2.68
N LEU A 52 0.93 -16.57 -2.11
CA LEU A 52 1.38 -17.10 -0.84
C LEU A 52 2.87 -17.50 -0.91
N GLY A 53 3.67 -17.00 0.04
CA GLY A 53 5.13 -17.23 0.07
C GLY A 53 5.94 -16.33 -0.87
N GLU A 54 5.31 -15.41 -1.59
CA GLU A 54 6.00 -14.36 -2.34
C GLU A 54 6.51 -13.25 -1.38
N PRO A 55 7.80 -12.91 -1.37
CA PRO A 55 8.30 -11.80 -0.56
C PRO A 55 7.68 -10.48 -1.01
N ILE A 56 7.36 -9.61 -0.04
CA ILE A 56 6.73 -8.30 -0.29
C ILE A 56 7.74 -7.20 0.07
N SER A 57 8.17 -6.40 -0.92
CA SER A 57 8.97 -5.20 -0.67
C SER A 57 8.07 -4.04 -0.29
N ILE A 58 8.33 -3.49 0.89
CA ILE A 58 7.56 -2.39 1.48
C ILE A 58 8.50 -1.20 1.59
N LYS A 59 8.17 -0.10 0.93
CA LYS A 59 8.86 1.18 1.09
C LYS A 59 8.03 2.12 1.94
N ILE A 60 8.65 2.73 2.92
CA ILE A 60 8.07 3.83 3.69
C ILE A 60 8.76 5.09 3.22
N VAL A 61 7.98 6.02 2.68
CA VAL A 61 8.46 7.24 2.02
C VAL A 61 7.91 8.45 2.75
N ASN A 62 8.78 9.39 3.09
CA ASN A 62 8.34 10.74 3.42
C ASN A 62 7.93 11.45 2.13
N SER A 63 6.64 11.45 1.84
CA SER A 63 6.09 12.11 0.66
C SER A 63 5.82 13.61 0.89
N GLY A 64 6.27 14.14 2.02
CA GLY A 64 6.17 15.54 2.41
C GLY A 64 7.48 16.32 2.29
N THR A 65 7.38 17.60 2.66
CA THR A 65 8.53 18.50 2.85
C THR A 65 9.04 18.53 4.30
N ASP A 66 8.21 18.11 5.25
CA ASP A 66 8.53 18.16 6.67
C ASP A 66 9.25 16.89 7.14
N GLU A 67 10.24 17.01 8.03
CA GLU A 67 10.93 15.86 8.64
C GLU A 67 9.95 14.98 9.43
N LEU A 68 10.02 13.66 9.23
CA LEU A 68 9.27 12.67 10.00
C LEU A 68 10.19 11.92 10.97
N LYS A 69 9.72 11.71 12.19
CA LYS A 69 10.43 10.98 13.25
C LYS A 69 9.72 9.68 13.59
N PHE A 70 10.52 8.68 13.96
CA PHE A 70 10.04 7.36 14.35
C PHE A 70 10.69 6.97 15.68
N PRO A 71 9.95 6.29 16.57
CA PRO A 71 10.47 5.93 17.89
C PRO A 71 11.58 4.87 17.85
N ASP A 72 11.65 4.10 16.77
CA ASP A 72 12.64 3.05 16.55
C ASP A 72 12.95 2.87 15.04
N ALA A 73 13.90 1.99 14.70
CA ALA A 73 14.33 1.67 13.33
C ALA A 73 13.36 0.80 12.51
N SER A 74 12.14 0.53 12.98
CA SER A 74 11.08 -0.13 12.20
C SER A 74 10.29 0.87 11.36
N TYR A 75 10.52 2.17 11.57
CA TYR A 75 9.78 3.25 10.92
C TYR A 75 8.26 3.09 11.09
N GLY A 76 7.86 2.60 12.28
CA GLY A 76 6.47 2.37 12.65
C GLY A 76 5.78 1.26 11.84
N LEU A 77 6.53 0.44 11.09
CA LEU A 77 5.99 -0.62 10.25
C LEU A 77 5.33 -1.71 11.10
N VAL A 78 4.04 -1.91 10.87
CA VAL A 78 3.26 -3.01 11.46
C VAL A 78 2.35 -3.59 10.41
N ILE A 79 2.39 -4.91 10.25
CA ILE A 79 1.49 -5.67 9.39
C ILE A 79 0.41 -6.31 10.27
N LYS A 80 -0.83 -6.09 9.87
CA LYS A 80 -2.02 -6.52 10.60
C LYS A 80 -2.93 -7.37 9.73
N GLN A 81 -3.69 -8.26 10.34
CA GLN A 81 -4.85 -8.86 9.70
C GLN A 81 -5.94 -7.81 9.46
N LEU A 82 -6.95 -8.14 8.66
CA LEU A 82 -8.05 -7.24 8.32
C LEU A 82 -8.79 -6.70 9.57
N ASP A 83 -8.92 -7.54 10.60
CA ASP A 83 -9.46 -7.22 11.93
C ASP A 83 -8.53 -6.33 12.78
N SER A 84 -7.40 -5.91 12.23
CA SER A 84 -6.38 -5.04 12.83
C SER A 84 -5.53 -5.70 13.92
N ILE A 85 -5.56 -7.02 14.05
CA ILE A 85 -4.64 -7.75 14.92
C ILE A 85 -3.22 -7.70 14.31
N PRO A 86 -2.21 -7.17 15.03
CA PRO A 86 -0.84 -7.14 14.55
C PRO A 86 -0.27 -8.56 14.49
N ILE A 87 0.29 -8.93 13.34
CA ILE A 87 0.87 -10.24 13.11
C ILE A 87 2.38 -10.18 12.85
N PHE A 88 2.88 -9.04 12.39
CA PHE A 88 4.29 -8.84 12.12
C PHE A 88 4.72 -7.40 12.38
N SER A 89 5.91 -7.26 12.95
CA SER A 89 6.64 -6.00 13.10
C SER A 89 8.13 -6.32 12.99
N PRO A 90 8.91 -5.56 12.20
CA PRO A 90 10.35 -5.81 12.06
C PRO A 90 11.07 -5.79 13.40
N ALA A 91 12.05 -6.68 13.57
CA ALA A 91 13.03 -6.53 14.64
C ALA A 91 13.80 -5.23 14.42
N SER A 92 13.88 -4.40 15.46
CA SER A 92 14.31 -3.01 15.32
C SER A 92 15.17 -2.58 16.51
N ALA A 93 16.17 -1.75 16.24
CA ALA A 93 16.95 -1.09 17.28
C ALA A 93 16.12 0.05 17.90
N GLN A 94 16.18 0.19 19.22
CA GLN A 94 15.50 1.26 19.97
C GLN A 94 16.24 2.60 19.81
N VAL A 95 16.25 3.12 18.58
CA VAL A 95 16.88 4.39 18.21
C VAL A 95 15.89 5.23 17.41
N ILE A 96 15.78 6.51 17.79
CA ILE A 96 14.93 7.45 17.08
C ILE A 96 15.42 7.55 15.64
N SER A 97 14.58 7.10 14.72
CA SER A 97 14.86 7.14 13.27
C SER A 97 14.14 8.31 12.65
N LYS A 98 14.62 8.74 11.48
CA LYS A 98 14.10 9.92 10.78
C LYS A 98 14.02 9.65 9.29
N LEU A 99 13.06 10.29 8.64
CA LEU A 99 13.04 10.44 7.19
C LEU A 99 12.98 11.93 6.88
N ASP A 100 14.02 12.44 6.22
CA ASP A 100 14.00 13.78 5.66
C ASP A 100 13.04 13.84 4.48
N SER A 101 12.82 15.04 3.93
CA SER A 101 11.92 15.23 2.81
C SER A 101 12.31 14.34 1.62
N HIS A 102 11.36 13.59 1.08
CA HIS A 102 11.54 12.65 -0.03
C HIS A 102 12.43 11.43 0.27
N ASP A 103 12.91 11.26 1.50
CA ASP A 103 13.66 10.06 1.89
C ASP A 103 12.76 8.83 2.00
N GLU A 104 13.37 7.66 1.81
CA GLU A 104 12.70 6.38 1.90
C GLU A 104 13.52 5.32 2.64
N VAL A 105 12.81 4.36 3.23
CA VAL A 105 13.39 3.13 3.78
C VAL A 105 12.64 1.92 3.21
N SER A 106 13.36 0.84 2.94
CA SER A 106 12.81 -0.39 2.37
C SER A 106 12.88 -1.54 3.37
N PHE A 107 11.82 -2.34 3.40
CA PHE A 107 11.68 -3.57 4.16
C PHE A 107 11.26 -4.70 3.22
N VAL A 108 11.65 -5.92 3.56
CA VAL A 108 11.16 -7.13 2.89
C VAL A 108 10.42 -7.97 3.92
N TRP A 109 9.19 -8.38 3.58
CA TRP A 109 8.39 -9.26 4.41
C TRP A 109 8.10 -10.57 3.68
N ASP A 110 8.63 -11.66 4.21
CA ASP A 110 8.49 -13.02 3.65
C ASP A 110 7.16 -13.69 4.02
N GLN A 111 6.11 -12.90 4.31
CA GLN A 111 4.80 -13.41 4.70
C GLN A 111 4.82 -14.30 5.95
N MET A 112 5.77 -14.04 6.85
CA MET A 112 5.90 -14.71 8.14
C MET A 112 5.45 -13.80 9.28
N LYS A 113 4.70 -14.36 10.22
CA LYS A 113 4.36 -13.71 11.48
C LYS A 113 5.59 -13.65 12.40
N ASN A 114 5.54 -12.81 13.42
CA ASN A 114 6.61 -12.71 14.42
C ASN A 114 6.85 -14.00 15.22
N ASN A 115 5.88 -14.92 15.27
CA ASN A 115 6.02 -16.23 15.91
C ASN A 115 6.69 -17.29 15.00
N GLY A 116 7.06 -16.93 13.77
CA GLY A 116 7.69 -17.84 12.80
C GLY A 116 6.71 -18.65 11.95
N GLU A 117 5.39 -18.49 12.13
CA GLU A 117 4.39 -19.13 11.27
C GLU A 117 4.19 -18.33 9.98
N HIS A 118 3.90 -19.03 8.88
CA HIS A 118 3.39 -18.38 7.68
C HIS A 118 1.98 -17.82 7.90
N ILE A 119 1.68 -16.72 7.23
CA ILE A 119 0.32 -16.21 7.13
C ILE A 119 -0.55 -17.14 6.25
N LEU A 120 -1.86 -16.94 6.30
CA LEU A 120 -2.81 -17.61 5.41
C LEU A 120 -3.15 -16.71 4.22
N GLU A 121 -3.83 -17.25 3.21
CA GLU A 121 -4.46 -16.41 2.19
C GLU A 121 -5.47 -15.45 2.83
N GLY A 122 -5.59 -14.24 2.28
CA GLY A 122 -6.48 -13.22 2.79
C GLY A 122 -5.99 -11.80 2.58
N THR A 123 -6.68 -10.87 3.24
CA THR A 123 -6.41 -9.44 3.15
C THR A 123 -5.66 -8.96 4.39
N TYR A 124 -4.58 -8.22 4.16
CA TYR A 124 -3.71 -7.69 5.21
C TYR A 124 -3.57 -6.18 5.08
N LYS A 125 -3.32 -5.52 6.22
CA LYS A 125 -3.06 -4.08 6.29
C LYS A 125 -1.60 -3.86 6.64
N ILE A 126 -0.90 -3.14 5.78
CA ILE A 126 0.42 -2.59 6.08
C ILE A 126 0.19 -1.20 6.67
N THR A 127 0.71 -0.97 7.86
CA THR A 127 0.58 0.31 8.56
C THR A 127 1.94 0.88 8.92
N SER A 128 2.08 2.19 8.84
CA SER A 128 3.24 2.94 9.32
C SER A 128 2.77 4.17 10.08
N LYS A 129 3.41 4.43 11.21
CA LYS A 129 3.13 5.59 12.07
C LYS A 129 4.37 6.45 12.21
N ALA A 130 4.22 7.74 11.97
CA ALA A 130 5.28 8.72 12.11
C ALA A 130 4.88 9.84 13.07
N ILE A 131 5.86 10.43 13.74
CA ILE A 131 5.75 11.61 14.58
C ILE A 131 6.18 12.81 13.74
N THR A 132 5.32 13.81 13.65
CA THR A 132 5.52 15.03 12.86
C THR A 132 6.31 16.07 13.63
N LEU A 133 6.71 17.17 12.98
CA LEU A 133 7.48 18.26 13.61
C LEU A 133 6.75 18.91 14.80
N ASP A 134 5.42 19.03 14.72
CA ASP A 134 4.55 19.55 15.78
C ASP A 134 4.24 18.52 16.88
N GLY A 135 4.77 17.30 16.77
CA GLY A 135 4.58 16.21 17.73
C GLY A 135 3.28 15.42 17.56
N SER A 136 2.50 15.71 16.52
CA SER A 136 1.33 14.92 16.14
C SER A 136 1.75 13.55 15.58
N ILE A 137 0.82 12.59 15.58
CA ILE A 137 1.04 11.25 15.00
C ILE A 137 0.20 11.14 13.74
N ILE A 138 0.85 10.81 12.62
CA ILE A 138 0.20 10.45 11.38
C ILE A 138 0.30 8.94 11.15
N GLU A 139 -0.74 8.35 10.58
CA GLU A 139 -0.79 6.93 10.23
C GLU A 139 -1.15 6.78 8.76
N LYS A 140 -0.37 5.97 8.03
CA LYS A 140 -0.71 5.53 6.68
C LYS A 140 -1.04 4.04 6.72
N ILE A 141 -2.03 3.66 5.92
CA ILE A 141 -2.49 2.28 5.77
C ILE A 141 -2.53 1.96 4.27
N VAL A 142 -2.00 0.79 3.89
CA VAL A 142 -2.15 0.19 2.57
C VAL A 142 -2.71 -1.21 2.74
N ILE A 143 -3.68 -1.56 1.89
CA ILE A 143 -4.29 -2.89 1.88
C ILE A 143 -3.59 -3.73 0.81
N ILE A 144 -3.21 -4.94 1.18
CA ILE A 144 -2.69 -5.95 0.26
C ILE A 144 -3.51 -7.22 0.38
N HIS A 145 -3.50 -8.00 -0.70
CA HIS A 145 -4.17 -9.28 -0.77
C HIS A 145 -3.17 -10.38 -1.10
N VAL A 146 -3.28 -11.49 -0.39
CA VAL A 146 -2.43 -12.67 -0.56
C VAL A 146 -3.32 -13.83 -0.97
N PHE A 147 -3.01 -14.45 -2.10
CA PHE A 147 -3.79 -15.54 -2.68
C PHE A 147 -2.90 -16.75 -2.97
N LYS A 148 -3.50 -17.92 -3.13
CA LYS A 148 -2.81 -19.14 -3.53
C LYS A 148 -2.39 -19.15 -5.00
#